data_AF-A0A6G1AVH7-F1
#
_entry.id   AF-A0A6G1AVH7-F1
#
_cell.length_a   1.000
_cell.length_b   1.000
_cell.length_c   1.000
_cell.angle_alpha   90.00
_cell.angle_beta   90.00
_cell.angle_gamma   90.00
#
_symmetry.space_group_name_H-M   'P 1'
#
loop_
_entity.id
_entity.type
_entity.pdbx_description
1 polymer ?
#
loop_
_entity_poly.entity_id
_entity_poly.type
_entity_poly.pdbx_seq_one_letter_code
_entity_poly.pdbx_strand_id
1 'polypeptide(L)'
;YNNGRYARNSLHSDCIIEEKTVVLQKKDNEGFGFVLRGAKADTPIEEFTPTPAFPALQYLESVDEGGVAWRAGLRTGDFLIEV
;
A
#
# COMPACT_ATOMS: atom_id res chain seq x y z
N TYR A 1 -16.14 -47.24 11.62
CA TYR A 1 -14.90 -46.75 11.01
C TYR A 1 -15.05 -45.27 10.74
N ASN A 2 -14.40 -44.45 11.57
CA ASN A 2 -14.23 -43.03 11.31
C ASN A 2 -13.54 -42.82 9.96
N ASN A 3 -14.01 -41.88 9.16
CA ASN A 3 -13.12 -41.13 8.28
C ASN A 3 -13.71 -39.73 8.04
N GLY A 4 -13.39 -38.86 9.00
CA GLY A 4 -13.54 -37.42 8.86
C GLY A 4 -12.80 -36.95 7.62
N ARG A 5 -13.56 -36.40 6.68
CA ARG A 5 -13.05 -35.50 5.66
C ARG A 5 -13.73 -34.17 5.90
N TYR A 6 -13.25 -33.44 6.91
CA TYR A 6 -13.44 -32.00 6.93
C TYR A 6 -12.84 -31.51 5.61
N ALA A 7 -13.70 -31.08 4.69
CA ALA A 7 -13.28 -30.34 3.52
C ALA A 7 -12.41 -29.20 4.06
N ARG A 8 -11.12 -29.27 3.74
CA ARG A 8 -10.16 -28.21 3.97
C ARG A 8 -10.69 -27.03 3.14
N ASN A 9 -11.54 -26.21 3.74
CA ASN A 9 -11.90 -24.91 3.21
C ASN A 9 -10.57 -24.17 3.07
N SER A 10 -10.09 -24.13 1.83
CA SER A 10 -8.93 -23.36 1.44
C SER A 10 -9.18 -21.95 1.95
N LEU A 11 -8.36 -21.48 2.87
CA LEU A 11 -8.36 -20.12 3.41
C LEU A 11 -7.89 -19.18 2.29
N HIS A 12 -8.69 -19.03 1.23
CA HIS A 12 -8.46 -18.02 0.22
C HIS A 12 -8.87 -16.70 0.85
N SER A 13 -7.90 -15.99 1.44
CA SER A 13 -8.11 -14.63 1.89
C SER A 13 -8.26 -13.76 0.65
N ASP A 14 -9.47 -13.28 0.39
CA ASP A 14 -9.71 -12.35 -0.71
C ASP A 14 -8.95 -11.04 -0.43
N CYS A 15 -8.06 -10.64 -1.34
CA CYS A 15 -7.39 -9.34 -1.26
C CYS A 15 -8.41 -8.25 -1.61
N ILE A 16 -8.84 -7.49 -0.61
CA ILE A 16 -9.69 -6.31 -0.83
C ILE A 16 -8.77 -5.15 -1.27
N ILE A 17 -9.05 -4.59 -2.46
CA ILE A 17 -8.33 -3.43 -3.00
C ILE A 17 -9.22 -2.20 -2.79
N GLU A 18 -8.68 -1.20 -2.09
CA GLU A 18 -9.30 0.12 -1.95
C GLU A 18 -8.41 1.18 -2.60
N GLU A 19 -8.94 1.87 -3.61
CA GLU A 19 -8.25 2.98 -4.29
C GLU A 19 -8.69 4.32 -3.70
N LYS A 20 -7.74 5.25 -3.55
CA LYS A 20 -8.02 6.62 -3.15
C LYS A 20 -7.05 7.60 -3.81
N THR A 21 -7.56 8.76 -4.17
CA THR A 21 -6.76 9.92 -4.59
C THR A 21 -6.84 11.00 -3.52
N VAL A 22 -5.69 11.55 -3.14
CA VAL A 22 -5.60 12.57 -2.08
C VAL A 22 -4.84 13.78 -2.57
N VAL A 23 -5.14 14.95 -2.01
CA VAL A 23 -4.38 16.17 -2.26
C VAL A 23 -3.65 16.54 -0.97
N LEU A 24 -2.33 16.62 -1.03
CA LEU A 24 -1.51 16.99 0.12
C LEU A 24 -1.12 18.47 0.04
N GLN A 25 -1.55 19.25 1.03
CA GLN A 25 -1.16 20.65 1.18
C GLN A 25 -0.43 20.82 2.51
N LYS A 26 0.81 21.29 2.45
CA LYS A 26 1.67 21.51 3.62
C LYS A 26 2.17 22.94 3.64
N LYS A 27 2.49 23.45 4.82
CA LYS A 27 3.26 24.70 4.98
C LYS A 27 4.71 24.49 4.51
N ASP A 28 5.43 25.58 4.28
CA ASP A 28 6.82 25.53 3.81
C ASP A 28 7.76 24.86 4.82
N ASN A 29 7.48 25.04 6.11
CA ASN A 29 8.32 24.56 7.22
C ASN A 29 7.91 23.19 7.79
N GLU A 30 6.95 22.49 7.17
CA GLU A 30 6.58 21.13 7.57
C GLU A 30 6.79 20.15 6.41
N GLY A 31 6.94 18.86 6.72
CA GLY A 31 6.91 17.77 5.74
C GLY A 31 5.48 17.24 5.53
N PHE A 32 5.31 16.33 4.56
CA PHE A 32 4.00 15.68 4.38
C PHE A 32 3.67 14.67 5.48
N GLY A 33 4.67 14.18 6.23
CA GLY A 33 4.47 13.28 7.36
C GLY A 33 4.29 11.81 6.96
N PHE A 34 5.14 11.31 6.06
CA PHE A 34 5.22 9.89 5.72
C PHE A 34 6.65 9.50 5.32
N VAL A 35 6.95 8.22 5.45
CA VAL A 35 8.19 7.61 4.93
C VAL A 35 7.85 6.77 3.70
N LEU A 36 8.47 7.09 2.57
CA LEU A 36 8.32 6.34 1.33
C LEU A 36 9.39 5.25 1.23
N ARG A 37 8.96 4.02 0.95
CA ARG A 37 9.85 2.89 0.71
C ARG A 37 9.51 2.23 -0.62
N GLY A 38 10.53 1.76 -1.32
CA GLY A 38 10.35 1.07 -2.58
C GLY A 38 11.66 0.74 -3.28
N ALA A 39 11.54 0.07 -4.42
CA ALA A 39 12.69 -0.17 -5.29
C ALA A 39 13.25 1.17 -5.81
N LYS A 40 14.58 1.31 -5.78
CA LYS A 40 15.26 2.37 -6.53
C LYS A 40 15.48 1.86 -7.94
N ALA A 41 15.03 2.63 -8.92
CA ALA A 41 15.27 2.31 -10.31
C ALA A 41 15.65 3.59 -11.05
N ASP A 42 16.88 3.66 -11.55
CA ASP A 42 17.36 4.77 -12.38
C ASP A 42 16.79 4.68 -13.81
N THR A 43 16.32 3.50 -14.21
CA THR A 43 15.58 3.21 -15.43
C THR A 43 14.23 2.58 -15.10
N PRO A 44 13.17 2.74 -15.91
CA PRO A 44 11.90 2.05 -15.69
C PRO A 44 12.12 0.54 -15.51
N ILE A 45 11.53 -0.06 -14.48
CA ILE A 45 11.58 -1.52 -14.30
C ILE A 45 10.59 -2.12 -15.29
N GLU A 46 11.08 -2.55 -16.45
CA GLU A 46 10.25 -3.13 -17.52
C GLU A 46 9.57 -4.45 -17.11
N GLU A 47 10.08 -5.16 -16.10
CA GLU A 47 9.59 -6.48 -15.66
C GLU A 47 8.66 -6.45 -14.43
N PHE A 48 8.13 -5.29 -14.03
CA PHE A 48 7.18 -5.28 -12.91
C PHE A 48 5.77 -5.68 -13.38
N THR A 49 5.28 -6.81 -12.87
CA THR A 49 3.88 -7.22 -13.04
C THR A 49 3.11 -6.99 -11.73
N PRO A 50 2.23 -5.98 -11.66
CA PRO A 50 1.40 -5.72 -10.48
C PRO A 50 0.57 -6.94 -10.09
N THR A 51 0.42 -7.17 -8.78
CA THR A 51 -0.51 -8.17 -8.23
C THR A 51 -1.45 -7.52 -7.22
N PRO A 52 -2.62 -8.09 -6.92
CA PRO A 52 -3.50 -7.56 -5.87
C PRO A 52 -2.81 -7.37 -4.51
N ALA A 53 -1.85 -8.23 -4.16
CA ALA A 53 -1.10 -8.15 -2.92
C ALA A 53 0.11 -7.20 -2.99
N PHE A 54 0.54 -6.83 -4.20
CA PHE A 54 1.69 -5.97 -4.44
C PHE A 54 1.47 -5.15 -5.72
N PRO A 55 0.63 -4.09 -5.65
CA PRO A 55 0.17 -3.35 -6.82
C PRO A 55 1.18 -2.35 -7.37
N ALA A 56 2.16 -1.91 -6.57
CA ALA A 56 3.20 -0.98 -7.01
C ALA A 56 4.54 -1.22 -6.30
N LEU A 57 5.59 -0.59 -6.81
CA LEU A 57 6.95 -0.71 -6.26
C LEU A 57 7.21 0.21 -5.08
N GLN A 58 6.39 1.23 -4.88
CA GLN A 58 6.52 2.24 -3.84
C GLN A 58 5.30 2.18 -2.92
N TYR A 59 5.55 2.21 -1.61
CA TYR A 59 4.52 2.18 -0.58
C TYR A 59 4.92 3.04 0.63
N LEU A 60 3.93 3.39 1.45
CA LEU A 60 4.14 4.13 2.69
C LEU A 60 4.59 3.17 3.79
N GLU A 61 5.88 3.24 4.16
CA GLU A 61 6.43 2.46 5.28
C GLU A 61 5.91 2.96 6.63
N SER A 62 5.69 4.27 6.75
CA SER A 62 5.01 4.87 7.89
C SER A 62 4.30 6.15 7.50
N VAL A 63 3.25 6.49 8.25
CA VAL A 63 2.55 7.77 8.16
C VAL A 63 2.44 8.35 9.57
N ASP A 64 2.85 9.61 9.73
CA ASP A 64 2.81 10.30 11.00
C ASP A 64 1.35 10.60 11.39
N GLU A 65 0.92 10.10 12.54
CA GLU A 65 -0.43 10.33 13.04
C GLU A 65 -0.69 11.83 13.24
N GLY A 66 -1.80 12.33 12.68
CA GLY A 66 -2.12 13.77 12.68
C GLY A 66 -1.34 14.63 11.68
N GLY A 67 -0.35 14.06 10.99
CA GLY A 67 0.40 14.71 9.91
C GLY A 67 -0.48 15.08 8.71
N VAL A 68 0.12 15.76 7.72
CA VAL A 68 -0.59 16.20 6.50
C VAL A 68 -1.17 15.00 5.73
N ALA A 69 -0.35 13.97 5.50
CA ALA A 69 -0.75 12.73 4.84
C ALA A 69 -1.85 11.97 5.59
N TRP A 70 -1.71 11.84 6.92
CA TRP A 70 -2.73 11.18 7.75
C TRP A 70 -4.09 11.87 7.65
N ARG A 71 -4.11 13.21 7.73
CA ARG A 71 -5.34 14.00 7.64
C ARG A 71 -5.98 13.95 6.26
N ALA A 72 -5.18 13.74 5.21
CA ALA A 72 -5.67 13.51 3.86
C ALA A 72 -6.17 12.07 3.62
N GLY A 73 -6.01 11.17 4.60
CA GLY A 73 -6.50 9.79 4.53
C GLY A 73 -5.45 8.74 4.16
N LEU A 74 -4.18 9.12 3.99
CA LEU A 74 -3.09 8.15 3.76
C LEU A 74 -2.78 7.36 5.04
N ARG A 75 -2.42 6.09 4.89
CA ARG A 75 -2.14 5.14 5.97
C ARG A 75 -0.92 4.29 5.62
N THR A 76 -0.26 3.78 6.66
CA THR A 76 0.85 2.83 6.52
C THR A 76 0.41 1.63 5.68
N GLY A 77 1.21 1.26 4.68
CA GLY A 77 0.92 0.16 3.75
C GLY A 77 0.23 0.58 2.45
N ASP A 78 -0.21 1.84 2.32
CA ASP A 78 -0.73 2.33 1.03
C ASP A 78 0.36 2.26 -0.04
N PHE A 79 0.00 1.78 -1.23
CA PHE A 79 0.86 1.78 -2.40
C PHE A 79 0.64 3.07 -3.23
N LEU A 80 1.72 3.62 -3.79
CA LEU A 80 1.63 4.77 -4.70
C LEU A 80 1.42 4.26 -6.12
N ILE A 81 0.29 4.65 -6.71
CA ILE A 81 -0.08 4.28 -8.08
C ILE A 81 0.31 5.39 -9.07
N GLU A 82 0.01 6.65 -8.71
CA GLU A 82 0.27 7.85 -9.51
C GLU A 82 0.66 9.02 -8.57
N VAL A 83 1.52 9.94 -9.04
CA VAL A 83 2.04 11.10 -8.28
C VAL A 83 2.06 12.35 -9.14
#